data_AF-A0A9Q8FNW1-F1
#
_entry.id   AF-A0A9Q8FNW1-F1
#
_cell.length_a   1.000
_cell.length_b   1.000
_cell.length_c   1.000
_cell.angle_alpha   90.00
_cell.angle_beta   90.00
_cell.angle_gamma   90.00
#
_symmetry.space_group_name_H-M   'P 1'
#
loop_
_entity.id
_entity.type
_entity.pdbx_description
1 polymer ?
#
loop_
_entity_poly.entity_id
_entity_poly.type
_entity_poly.pdbx_seq_one_letter_code
_entity_poly.pdbx_strand_id
1 'polypeptide(L)'
;MTRKLFITFLVALLILLTSMKIYHFIAESTIKDLTDEERSTIEKTYPSYEEAEMAAEMKGQFPYIGTLGNRRYKLPDGRYFIIKQEEVAQGQRYYIKTYYLTVDQSGQTGVAMADPTIVLLSENGKYKNQSWQEHTPAGLLQYQTGTLDNGDNPEDIITINDNREGFWLHDQRRKGVVKIDVSGHWLDHANYYEGYNEPMKAYQTRHEALEAIKPVGNKIGEIKRGQSVYYVYAKSYHHFAEWMIVPVFQYHKKYTAGKYHRYSFEEGDDEDIDVQFTDEIAGHQFIIQFNHAKEERVRYKGVSLNITEK
;
A
#
# COMPACT_ATOMS: atom_id res chain seq x y z
N MET A 1 55.52 -39.43 -16.10
CA MET A 1 54.51 -38.37 -16.32
C MET A 1 55.21 -37.18 -16.98
N THR A 2 54.82 -36.81 -18.20
CA THR A 2 55.51 -35.72 -18.93
C THR A 2 55.22 -34.36 -18.27
N ARG A 3 56.19 -33.45 -18.26
CA ARG A 3 56.08 -32.11 -17.64
C ARG A 3 54.81 -31.34 -18.08
N LYS A 4 54.33 -31.60 -19.30
CA LYS A 4 53.06 -31.06 -19.84
C LYS A 4 51.82 -31.59 -19.10
N LEU A 5 51.74 -32.90 -18.84
CA LEU A 5 50.64 -33.53 -18.10
C LEU A 5 50.54 -33.00 -16.65
N PHE A 6 51.67 -32.72 -16.02
CA PHE A 6 51.70 -32.12 -14.68
C PHE A 6 51.20 -30.68 -14.68
N ILE A 7 51.60 -29.86 -15.66
CA ILE A 7 51.14 -28.48 -15.78
C ILE A 7 49.63 -28.43 -16.08
N THR A 8 49.13 -29.28 -16.98
CA THR A 8 47.68 -29.35 -17.28
C THR A 8 46.86 -29.76 -16.06
N PHE A 9 47.33 -30.74 -15.28
CA PHE A 9 46.68 -31.12 -14.03
C PHE A 9 46.66 -29.97 -13.02
N LEU A 10 47.77 -29.24 -12.88
CA LEU A 10 47.88 -28.12 -11.95
C LEU A 10 46.94 -26.96 -12.33
N VAL A 11 46.82 -26.66 -13.63
CA VAL A 11 45.87 -25.64 -14.14
C VAL A 11 44.42 -26.08 -13.92
N ALA A 12 44.08 -27.33 -14.19
CA ALA A 12 42.73 -27.85 -13.96
C ALA A 12 42.36 -27.83 -12.47
N LEU A 13 43.30 -28.18 -11.58
CA LEU A 13 43.11 -28.09 -10.13
C LEU A 13 42.92 -26.64 -9.66
N LEU A 14 43.69 -25.70 -10.20
CA LEU A 14 43.55 -24.27 -9.91
C LEU A 14 42.17 -23.74 -10.33
N ILE A 15 41.70 -24.10 -11.52
CA ILE A 15 40.36 -23.74 -12.00
C ILE A 15 39.28 -24.34 -11.10
N LEU A 16 39.40 -25.62 -10.72
CA LEU A 16 38.43 -26.27 -9.83
C LEU A 16 38.37 -25.57 -8.47
N LEU A 17 39.53 -25.25 -7.88
CA LEU A 17 39.62 -24.58 -6.57
C LEU A 17 39.09 -23.14 -6.62
N THR A 18 39.34 -22.39 -7.70
CA THR A 18 38.76 -21.05 -7.87
C THR A 18 37.27 -21.11 -8.11
N SER A 19 36.77 -22.04 -8.95
CA SER A 19 35.34 -22.26 -9.15
C SER A 19 34.62 -22.67 -7.87
N MET A 20 35.22 -23.53 -7.04
CA MET A 20 34.68 -23.89 -5.73
C MET A 20 34.64 -22.70 -4.77
N LYS A 21 35.69 -21.86 -4.73
CA LYS A 21 35.71 -20.64 -3.90
C LYS A 21 34.66 -19.63 -4.36
N ILE A 22 34.50 -19.44 -5.68
CA ILE A 22 33.48 -18.56 -6.25
C ILE A 22 32.09 -19.11 -5.94
N TYR A 23 31.88 -20.42 -6.09
CA TYR A 23 30.63 -21.08 -5.73
C TYR A 23 30.31 -20.91 -4.24
N HIS A 24 31.25 -21.17 -3.33
CA HIS A 24 31.05 -20.93 -1.90
C HIS A 24 30.79 -19.45 -1.59
N PHE A 25 31.53 -18.52 -2.20
CA PHE A 25 31.31 -17.10 -1.99
C PHE A 25 29.91 -16.64 -2.45
N ILE A 26 29.44 -17.14 -3.58
CA ILE A 26 28.10 -16.82 -4.13
C ILE A 26 26.98 -17.54 -3.36
N ALA A 27 27.21 -18.78 -2.92
CA ALA A 27 26.23 -19.59 -2.21
C ALA A 27 26.11 -19.25 -0.72
N GLU A 28 27.19 -18.79 -0.07
CA GLU A 28 27.22 -18.54 1.38
C GLU A 28 27.02 -17.08 1.78
N SER A 29 27.11 -16.12 0.85
CA SER A 29 26.89 -14.72 1.19
C SER A 29 25.40 -14.47 1.51
N THR A 30 25.07 -14.57 2.80
CA THR A 30 23.84 -14.01 3.35
C THR A 30 23.89 -12.50 3.19
N ILE A 31 22.79 -11.89 2.77
CA ILE A 31 22.66 -10.44 2.82
C ILE A 31 22.68 -10.03 4.29
N LYS A 32 23.57 -9.10 4.63
CA LYS A 32 23.62 -8.51 5.96
C LYS A 32 22.60 -7.39 6.05
N ASP A 33 22.05 -7.24 7.23
CA ASP A 33 21.22 -6.08 7.56
C ASP A 33 22.06 -4.80 7.58
N LEU A 34 21.37 -3.66 7.53
CA LEU A 34 21.99 -2.34 7.63
C LEU A 34 22.66 -2.16 9.00
N THR A 35 23.82 -1.52 8.99
CA THR A 35 24.48 -1.05 10.22
C THR A 35 23.78 0.18 10.78
N ASP A 36 23.96 0.45 12.07
CA ASP A 36 23.43 1.68 12.71
C ASP A 36 23.92 2.95 12.01
N GLU A 37 25.16 2.95 11.52
CA GLU A 37 25.73 4.07 10.76
C GLU A 37 24.96 4.27 9.45
N GLU A 38 24.77 3.21 8.65
CA GLU A 38 23.98 3.28 7.42
C GLU A 38 22.55 3.75 7.70
N ARG A 39 21.87 3.16 8.69
CA ARG A 39 20.52 3.56 9.11
C ARG A 39 20.46 5.05 9.44
N SER A 40 21.41 5.57 10.23
CA SER A 40 21.43 6.98 10.63
C SER A 40 21.54 7.97 9.44
N THR A 41 22.13 7.53 8.33
CA THR A 41 22.23 8.36 7.12
C THR A 41 20.93 8.45 6.32
N ILE A 42 20.06 7.44 6.47
CA ILE A 42 18.81 7.22 5.72
C ILE A 42 17.60 7.65 6.55
N GLU A 43 17.56 7.29 7.84
CA GLU A 43 16.43 7.50 8.74
C GLU A 43 16.35 8.96 9.21
N LYS A 44 15.90 9.82 8.30
CA LYS A 44 15.71 11.24 8.52
C LYS A 44 14.51 11.75 7.73
N THR A 45 14.31 13.05 7.81
CA THR A 45 13.27 13.74 7.07
C THR A 45 13.83 14.39 5.82
N TYR A 46 13.17 14.16 4.69
CA TYR A 46 13.52 14.68 3.37
C TYR A 46 12.50 15.73 2.91
N PRO A 47 12.92 16.68 2.06
CA PRO A 47 12.05 17.70 1.48
C PRO A 47 10.86 17.17 0.66
N SER A 48 11.00 16.00 0.02
CA SER A 48 9.95 15.41 -0.82
C SER A 48 9.84 13.89 -0.63
N TYR A 49 8.74 13.33 -1.15
CA TYR A 49 8.50 11.89 -1.19
C TYR A 49 9.54 11.15 -2.05
N GLU A 50 9.84 11.67 -3.24
CA GLU A 50 10.78 11.05 -4.17
C GLU A 50 12.20 11.02 -3.61
N GLU A 51 12.64 12.09 -2.94
CA GLU A 51 13.95 12.12 -2.29
C GLU A 51 14.05 11.11 -1.14
N ALA A 52 12.99 10.99 -0.34
CA ALA A 52 12.90 10.01 0.73
C ALA A 52 12.93 8.57 0.18
N GLU A 53 12.14 8.31 -0.87
CA GLU A 53 12.07 7.01 -1.53
C GLU A 53 13.43 6.64 -2.11
N MET A 54 14.04 7.50 -2.94
CA MET A 54 15.38 7.24 -3.52
C MET A 54 16.44 6.94 -2.45
N ALA A 55 16.39 7.64 -1.32
CA ALA A 55 17.34 7.40 -0.23
C ALA A 55 17.08 6.07 0.50
N ALA A 56 15.82 5.68 0.67
CA ALA A 56 15.44 4.43 1.33
C ALA A 56 15.64 3.20 0.44
N GLU A 57 15.42 3.32 -0.87
CA GLU A 57 15.51 2.22 -1.84
C GLU A 57 16.93 1.65 -1.92
N MET A 58 17.98 2.46 -1.81
CA MET A 58 19.39 2.03 -1.82
C MET A 58 19.69 0.91 -2.85
N LYS A 59 19.16 1.03 -4.08
CA LYS A 59 19.11 -0.05 -5.10
C LYS A 59 20.47 -0.69 -5.45
N GLY A 60 21.59 -0.10 -5.04
CA GLY A 60 22.95 -0.66 -5.22
C GLY A 60 23.45 -1.56 -4.08
N GLN A 61 22.83 -1.51 -2.89
CA GLN A 61 23.25 -2.30 -1.73
C GLN A 61 22.64 -3.71 -1.72
N PHE A 62 21.45 -3.85 -2.30
CA PHE A 62 20.69 -5.09 -2.33
C PHE A 62 20.37 -5.50 -3.77
N PRO A 63 20.45 -6.79 -4.13
CA PRO A 63 20.05 -7.28 -5.45
C PRO A 63 18.51 -7.27 -5.60
N TYR A 64 17.97 -6.08 -5.83
CA TYR A 64 16.55 -5.80 -6.03
C TYR A 64 16.00 -6.52 -7.27
N ILE A 65 14.79 -7.08 -7.15
CA ILE A 65 14.10 -7.75 -8.27
C ILE A 65 12.64 -7.31 -8.45
N GLY A 66 12.03 -6.62 -7.49
CA GLY A 66 10.61 -6.23 -7.58
C GLY A 66 10.06 -5.55 -6.32
N THR A 67 8.80 -5.13 -6.38
CA THR A 67 8.06 -4.50 -5.27
C THR A 67 6.78 -5.28 -5.00
N LEU A 68 6.50 -5.60 -3.73
CA LEU A 68 5.33 -6.38 -3.29
C LEU A 68 4.06 -5.51 -3.06
N GLY A 69 4.05 -4.30 -3.60
CA GLY A 69 2.98 -3.31 -3.41
C GLY A 69 3.15 -2.47 -2.14
N ASN A 70 2.42 -1.35 -2.10
CA ASN A 70 2.47 -0.38 -1.00
C ASN A 70 1.22 -0.51 -0.14
N ARG A 71 1.37 -0.65 1.18
CA ARG A 71 0.25 -0.55 2.12
C ARG A 71 0.22 0.85 2.71
N ARG A 72 -0.92 1.54 2.61
CA ARG A 72 -1.06 2.95 2.94
C ARG A 72 -2.03 3.13 4.10
N TYR A 73 -1.71 4.06 4.99
CA TYR A 73 -2.53 4.39 6.15
C TYR A 73 -2.62 5.91 6.31
N LYS A 74 -3.78 6.41 6.71
CA LYS A 74 -3.95 7.78 7.18
C LYS A 74 -3.84 7.80 8.70
N LEU A 75 -2.88 8.56 9.23
CA LEU A 75 -2.70 8.75 10.66
C LEU A 75 -3.70 9.77 11.22
N PRO A 76 -3.99 9.76 12.54
CA PRO A 76 -4.94 10.69 13.16
C PRO A 76 -4.56 12.17 13.03
N ASP A 77 -3.27 12.47 12.87
CA ASP A 77 -2.74 13.81 12.65
C ASP A 77 -2.81 14.25 11.17
N GLY A 78 -3.37 13.41 10.31
CA GLY A 78 -3.55 13.66 8.89
C GLY A 78 -2.36 13.27 8.02
N ARG A 79 -1.23 12.81 8.57
CA ARG A 79 -0.10 12.32 7.76
C ARG A 79 -0.43 10.98 7.11
N TYR A 80 0.21 10.69 5.98
CA TYR A 80 0.22 9.35 5.41
C TYR A 80 1.37 8.55 6.01
N PHE A 81 1.10 7.30 6.33
CA PHE A 81 2.11 6.29 6.67
C PHE A 81 2.05 5.19 5.62
N ILE A 82 3.18 4.89 5.00
CA ILE A 82 3.28 3.99 3.85
C ILE A 82 4.31 2.94 4.17
N ILE A 83 3.91 1.67 4.02
CA ILE A 83 4.81 0.53 4.11
C ILE A 83 5.28 0.22 2.69
N LYS A 84 6.60 0.20 2.51
CA LYS A 84 7.27 -0.17 1.27
C LYS A 84 7.96 -1.52 1.47
N GLN A 85 7.76 -2.42 0.51
CA GLN A 85 8.22 -3.79 0.58
C GLN A 85 8.86 -4.19 -0.75
N GLU A 86 10.16 -4.44 -0.72
CA GLU A 86 10.98 -4.72 -1.90
C GLU A 86 11.52 -6.15 -1.89
N GLU A 87 11.34 -6.83 -3.00
CA GLU A 87 11.86 -8.16 -3.24
C GLU A 87 13.36 -8.10 -3.55
N VAL A 88 14.12 -8.91 -2.82
CA VAL A 88 15.57 -9.00 -2.98
C VAL A 88 15.97 -10.46 -3.13
N ALA A 89 16.77 -10.79 -4.14
CA ALA A 89 17.18 -12.17 -4.40
C ALA A 89 18.69 -12.33 -4.56
N GLN A 90 19.26 -13.33 -3.89
CA GLN A 90 20.66 -13.69 -4.00
C GLN A 90 20.82 -15.20 -4.09
N GLY A 91 21.20 -15.70 -5.27
CA GLY A 91 21.27 -17.14 -5.53
C GLY A 91 19.89 -17.81 -5.39
N GLN A 92 19.78 -18.79 -4.49
CA GLN A 92 18.53 -19.49 -4.20
C GLN A 92 17.79 -18.93 -2.96
N ARG A 93 18.18 -17.74 -2.50
CA ARG A 93 17.61 -17.07 -1.34
C ARG A 93 16.80 -15.86 -1.76
N TYR A 94 15.62 -15.74 -1.17
CA TYR A 94 14.68 -14.66 -1.42
C TYR A 94 14.38 -13.94 -0.12
N TYR A 95 14.52 -12.63 -0.13
CA TYR A 95 14.41 -11.74 1.01
C TYR A 95 13.36 -10.68 0.73
N ILE A 96 12.83 -10.12 1.82
CA ILE A 96 12.03 -8.90 1.80
C ILE A 96 12.78 -7.79 2.51
N LYS A 97 12.92 -6.66 1.83
CA LYS A 97 13.36 -5.41 2.44
C LYS A 97 12.14 -4.57 2.77
N THR A 98 12.05 -4.11 4.01
CA THR A 98 10.91 -3.31 4.49
C THR A 98 11.39 -1.96 5.02
N TYR A 99 10.72 -0.90 4.58
CA TYR A 99 10.90 0.44 5.12
C TYR A 99 9.57 1.20 5.10
N TYR A 100 9.56 2.32 5.81
CA TYR A 100 8.37 3.10 6.07
C TYR A 100 8.59 4.54 5.66
N LEU A 101 7.59 5.12 5.01
CA LEU A 101 7.55 6.53 4.66
C LEU A 101 6.41 7.21 5.42
N THR A 102 6.68 8.36 6.04
CA THR A 102 5.64 9.20 6.65
C THR A 102 5.59 10.55 5.96
N VAL A 103 4.50 10.83 5.25
CA VAL A 103 4.35 12.01 4.38
C VAL A 103 3.39 13.02 5.01
N ASP A 104 3.84 14.26 5.16
CA ASP A 104 3.00 15.36 5.62
C ASP A 104 2.28 16.11 4.47
N GLN A 105 1.47 17.11 4.82
CA GLN A 105 0.66 17.83 3.82
C GLN A 105 1.52 18.72 2.90
N SER A 106 2.72 19.11 3.34
CA SER A 106 3.67 19.86 2.54
C SER A 106 4.45 18.97 1.56
N GLY A 107 4.50 17.67 1.84
CA GLY A 107 5.30 16.68 1.10
C GLY A 107 6.58 16.26 1.79
N GLN A 108 6.89 16.90 2.92
CA GLN A 108 8.02 16.53 3.72
C GLN A 108 7.83 15.08 4.21
N THR A 109 8.84 14.24 3.96
CA THR A 109 8.72 12.80 4.12
C THR A 109 9.80 12.26 5.06
N GLY A 110 9.39 11.61 6.14
CA GLY A 110 10.28 10.88 7.04
C GLY A 110 10.49 9.44 6.58
N VAL A 111 11.72 8.96 6.65
CA VAL A 111 12.09 7.56 6.40
C VAL A 111 12.38 6.86 7.72
N ALA A 112 11.89 5.64 7.87
CA ALA A 112 12.31 4.71 8.92
C ALA A 112 12.51 3.32 8.30
N MET A 113 13.60 2.63 8.62
CA MET A 113 13.80 1.25 8.19
C MET A 113 13.17 0.30 9.21
N ALA A 114 12.65 -0.84 8.75
CA ALA A 114 12.22 -1.89 9.66
C ALA A 114 13.42 -2.48 10.43
N ASP A 115 13.16 -3.12 11.55
CA ASP A 115 14.09 -3.88 12.38
C ASP A 115 13.55 -5.32 12.57
N PRO A 116 14.09 -6.30 11.84
CA PRO A 116 15.17 -6.20 10.84
C PRO A 116 14.73 -5.53 9.53
N THR A 117 15.63 -4.82 8.84
CA THR A 117 15.31 -4.15 7.57
C THR A 117 15.16 -5.17 6.45
N ILE A 118 15.98 -6.23 6.47
CA ILE A 118 15.95 -7.31 5.49
C ILE A 118 15.73 -8.67 6.15
N VAL A 119 14.71 -9.40 5.67
CA VAL A 119 14.33 -10.70 6.20
C VAL A 119 14.40 -11.75 5.11
N LEU A 120 15.14 -12.83 5.34
CA LEU A 120 15.15 -14.01 4.47
C LEU A 120 13.79 -14.71 4.55
N LEU A 121 13.00 -14.68 3.47
CA LEU A 121 11.68 -15.30 3.39
C LEU A 121 11.75 -16.77 2.95
N SER A 122 12.56 -17.09 1.94
CA SER A 122 12.67 -18.46 1.43
C SER A 122 14.09 -18.81 0.98
N GLU A 123 14.42 -20.10 1.05
CA GLU A 123 15.68 -20.66 0.57
C GLU A 123 15.37 -21.96 -0.20
N ASN A 124 15.97 -22.12 -1.37
CA ASN A 124 15.75 -23.29 -2.25
C ASN A 124 14.27 -23.52 -2.59
N GLY A 125 13.52 -22.44 -2.76
CA GLY A 125 12.10 -22.46 -3.10
C GLY A 125 11.16 -22.82 -1.94
N LYS A 126 11.66 -22.91 -0.70
CA LYS A 126 10.84 -23.20 0.49
C LYS A 126 10.78 -22.00 1.42
N TYR A 127 9.57 -21.58 1.78
CA TYR A 127 9.39 -20.52 2.76
C TYR A 127 9.88 -20.97 4.14
N LYS A 128 10.52 -20.06 4.87
CA LYS A 128 10.86 -20.26 6.27
C LYS A 128 9.59 -20.07 7.11
N ASN A 129 9.46 -20.84 8.19
CA ASN A 129 8.41 -20.59 9.18
C ASN A 129 8.95 -19.66 10.26
N GLN A 130 8.52 -18.40 10.24
CA GLN A 130 8.98 -17.35 11.16
C GLN A 130 7.94 -16.23 11.25
N SER A 131 8.01 -15.46 12.34
CA SER A 131 7.18 -14.30 12.56
C SER A 131 7.96 -13.22 13.28
N TRP A 132 7.65 -11.95 12.99
CA TRP A 132 8.20 -10.80 13.69
C TRP A 132 7.15 -9.69 13.78
N GLN A 133 7.41 -8.71 14.63
CA GLN A 133 6.45 -7.65 14.92
C GLN A 133 7.12 -6.29 14.92
N GLU A 134 6.37 -5.29 14.49
CA GLU A 134 6.84 -3.92 14.33
C GLU A 134 5.86 -2.92 14.91
N HIS A 135 6.38 -2.05 15.79
CA HIS A 135 5.60 -0.99 16.41
C HIS A 135 5.72 0.29 15.60
N THR A 136 4.69 0.59 14.82
CA THR A 136 4.66 1.75 13.94
C THR A 136 3.70 2.84 14.44
N PRO A 137 3.75 4.06 13.87
CA PRO A 137 2.73 5.07 14.11
C PRO A 137 1.31 4.61 13.76
N ALA A 138 1.15 3.73 12.77
CA ALA A 138 -0.14 3.19 12.35
C ALA A 138 -0.67 2.11 13.32
N GLY A 139 0.20 1.40 14.03
CA GLY A 139 -0.20 0.25 14.85
C GLY A 139 0.87 -0.78 15.04
N LEU A 140 0.47 -1.96 15.50
CA LEU A 140 1.30 -3.14 15.53
C LEU A 140 1.16 -3.85 14.17
N LEU A 141 2.28 -4.05 13.50
CA LEU A 141 2.37 -4.87 12.30
C LEU A 141 2.90 -6.25 12.70
N GLN A 142 2.23 -7.31 12.28
CA GLN A 142 2.58 -8.68 12.59
C GLN A 142 2.84 -9.43 11.29
N TYR A 143 4.12 -9.67 11.02
CA TYR A 143 4.58 -10.34 9.82
C TYR A 143 4.75 -11.82 10.10
N GLN A 144 4.38 -12.65 9.13
CA GLN A 144 4.54 -14.09 9.24
C GLN A 144 4.79 -14.72 7.88
N THR A 145 5.64 -15.74 7.86
CA THR A 145 5.91 -16.56 6.68
C THR A 145 5.75 -18.02 7.02
N GLY A 146 5.33 -18.83 6.05
CA GLY A 146 5.10 -20.26 6.24
C GLY A 146 3.84 -20.74 5.53
N THR A 147 3.28 -21.86 5.96
CA THR A 147 2.01 -22.40 5.42
C THR A 147 0.83 -21.55 5.87
N LEU A 148 -0.04 -21.20 4.92
CA LEU A 148 -1.30 -20.49 5.15
C LEU A 148 -2.40 -21.46 5.55
N ASP A 149 -3.12 -21.11 6.61
CA ASP A 149 -4.28 -21.83 7.09
C ASP A 149 -5.57 -21.27 6.47
N ASN A 150 -6.65 -22.06 6.45
CA ASN A 150 -7.93 -21.63 5.88
C ASN A 150 -8.61 -20.47 6.66
N GLY A 151 -8.06 -20.06 7.81
CA GLY A 151 -8.59 -18.96 8.63
C GLY A 151 -7.95 -17.61 8.35
N ASP A 152 -6.93 -17.54 7.50
CA ASP A 152 -6.21 -16.29 7.22
C ASP A 152 -7.04 -15.36 6.34
N ASN A 153 -7.03 -14.06 6.67
CA ASN A 153 -7.72 -13.04 5.88
C ASN A 153 -7.01 -12.87 4.52
N PRO A 154 -7.70 -13.07 3.37
CA PRO A 154 -7.08 -12.90 2.06
C PRO A 154 -6.41 -11.53 1.84
N GLU A 155 -6.90 -10.47 2.47
CA GLU A 155 -6.31 -9.11 2.37
C GLU A 155 -4.97 -8.96 3.11
N ASP A 156 -4.66 -9.87 4.03
CA ASP A 156 -3.41 -9.87 4.78
C ASP A 156 -2.30 -10.59 3.99
N ILE A 157 -2.65 -11.41 3.00
CA ILE A 157 -1.71 -12.15 2.15
C ILE A 157 -0.98 -11.17 1.22
N ILE A 158 0.35 -11.26 1.22
CA ILE A 158 1.22 -10.46 0.32
C ILE A 158 1.69 -11.32 -0.85
N THR A 159 2.17 -12.52 -0.58
CA THR A 159 2.56 -13.50 -1.61
C THR A 159 2.29 -14.93 -1.12
N ILE A 160 1.98 -15.83 -2.05
CA ILE A 160 1.67 -17.23 -1.80
C ILE A 160 2.16 -18.08 -2.99
N ASN A 161 2.71 -19.26 -2.71
CA ASN A 161 3.08 -20.26 -3.71
C ASN A 161 1.99 -21.34 -3.87
N ASP A 162 2.17 -22.24 -4.84
CA ASP A 162 1.23 -23.33 -5.12
C ASP A 162 1.04 -24.31 -3.94
N ASN A 163 2.01 -24.41 -3.04
CA ASN A 163 1.94 -25.23 -1.83
C ASN A 163 1.22 -24.52 -0.67
N ARG A 164 0.60 -23.37 -0.92
CA ARG A 164 -0.01 -22.49 0.08
C ARG A 164 0.97 -22.03 1.15
N GLU A 165 2.23 -21.85 0.79
CA GLU A 165 3.22 -21.20 1.64
C GLU A 165 3.44 -19.77 1.15
N GLY A 166 3.62 -18.84 2.05
CA GLY A 166 3.66 -17.44 1.68
C GLY A 166 4.18 -16.51 2.75
N PHE A 167 3.91 -15.23 2.51
CA PHE A 167 4.20 -14.11 3.39
C PHE A 167 2.93 -13.27 3.53
N TRP A 168 2.56 -12.94 4.77
CA TRP A 168 1.41 -12.12 5.08
C TRP A 168 1.73 -11.12 6.18
N LEU A 169 0.93 -10.04 6.20
CA LEU A 169 0.99 -8.98 7.19
C LEU A 169 -0.41 -8.76 7.77
N HIS A 170 -0.52 -9.05 9.06
CA HIS A 170 -1.67 -8.65 9.86
C HIS A 170 -1.40 -7.31 10.54
N ASP A 171 -2.35 -6.38 10.50
CA ASP A 171 -2.23 -5.05 11.10
C ASP A 171 -3.26 -4.80 12.22
N GLN A 172 -2.75 -4.48 13.43
CA GLN A 172 -3.57 -4.00 14.54
C GLN A 172 -3.44 -2.47 14.66
N ARG A 173 -4.40 -1.77 14.06
CA ARG A 173 -4.39 -0.31 13.93
C ARG A 173 -4.65 0.40 15.25
N ARG A 174 -3.95 1.52 15.47
CA ARG A 174 -4.28 2.44 16.57
C ARG A 174 -5.62 3.13 16.31
N LYS A 175 -6.26 3.59 17.39
CA LYS A 175 -7.51 4.36 17.29
C LYS A 175 -7.33 5.59 16.38
N GLY A 176 -8.25 5.74 15.42
CA GLY A 176 -8.26 6.86 14.47
C GLY A 176 -7.34 6.70 13.26
N VAL A 177 -6.58 5.60 13.18
CA VAL A 177 -5.83 5.25 11.96
C VAL A 177 -6.79 4.64 10.95
N VAL A 178 -6.73 5.10 9.71
CA VAL A 178 -7.50 4.58 8.59
C VAL A 178 -6.57 3.80 7.66
N LYS A 179 -6.96 2.59 7.27
CA LYS A 179 -6.26 1.81 6.24
C LYS A 179 -6.77 2.22 4.87
N ILE A 180 -5.88 2.37 3.91
CA ILE A 180 -6.24 2.61 2.52
C ILE A 180 -5.98 1.33 1.76
N ASP A 181 -7.04 0.71 1.24
CA ASP A 181 -6.92 -0.55 0.49
C ASP A 181 -6.23 -0.33 -0.87
N VAL A 182 -5.95 -1.43 -1.58
CA VAL A 182 -5.31 -1.40 -2.90
C VAL A 182 -6.14 -0.65 -3.95
N SER A 183 -7.44 -0.51 -3.74
CA SER A 183 -8.34 0.25 -4.62
C SER A 183 -8.47 1.72 -4.19
N GLY A 184 -7.76 2.15 -3.14
CA GLY A 184 -7.77 3.50 -2.63
C GLY A 184 -8.86 3.79 -1.60
N HIS A 185 -9.66 2.82 -1.16
CA HIS A 185 -10.73 3.06 -0.18
C HIS A 185 -10.23 3.26 1.24
N TRP A 186 -10.93 4.13 1.97
CA TRP A 186 -10.67 4.37 3.38
C TRP A 186 -11.47 3.41 4.28
N LEU A 187 -10.76 2.58 5.03
CA LEU A 187 -11.28 1.60 5.97
C LEU A 187 -10.92 1.98 7.42
N ASP A 188 -11.92 2.14 8.27
CA ASP A 188 -11.75 2.46 9.69
C ASP A 188 -11.25 1.26 10.52
N HIS A 189 -10.97 1.48 11.81
CA HIS A 189 -10.42 0.47 12.73
C HIS A 189 -11.22 -0.84 12.86
N ALA A 190 -12.50 -0.84 12.48
CA ALA A 190 -13.37 -2.02 12.48
C ALA A 190 -13.56 -2.61 11.08
N ASN A 191 -12.73 -2.17 10.11
CA ASN A 191 -12.83 -2.49 8.69
C ASN A 191 -14.15 -2.04 8.05
N TYR A 192 -14.83 -1.05 8.63
CA TYR A 192 -15.97 -0.42 7.98
C TYR A 192 -15.50 0.75 7.12
N TYR A 193 -16.29 1.11 6.11
CA TYR A 193 -16.04 2.34 5.35
C TYR A 193 -16.05 3.56 6.27
N GLU A 194 -15.13 4.49 6.10
CA GLU A 194 -15.17 5.73 6.89
C GLU A 194 -16.50 6.45 6.61
N GLY A 195 -17.31 6.69 7.65
CA GLY A 195 -18.67 7.26 7.49
C GLY A 195 -19.81 6.23 7.49
N TYR A 196 -19.53 4.95 7.77
CA TYR A 196 -20.52 3.87 7.77
C TYR A 196 -21.44 3.83 9.01
N ASN A 197 -21.16 4.63 10.04
CA ASN A 197 -21.90 4.61 11.30
C ASN A 197 -23.21 5.43 11.18
N GLU A 198 -24.26 4.69 10.84
CA GLU A 198 -25.68 5.04 10.76
C GLU A 198 -26.11 5.99 9.60
N PRO A 199 -27.25 5.70 8.94
CA PRO A 199 -27.87 6.66 8.02
C PRO A 199 -28.19 7.96 8.77
N MET A 200 -27.87 9.10 8.18
CA MET A 200 -28.16 10.36 8.83
C MET A 200 -29.66 10.58 8.99
N LYS A 201 -30.01 11.44 9.96
CA LYS A 201 -31.38 11.93 10.16
C LYS A 201 -31.94 12.50 8.85
N ALA A 202 -33.26 12.48 8.69
CA ALA A 202 -33.91 13.14 7.56
C ALA A 202 -33.96 14.67 7.78
N TYR A 203 -33.53 15.44 6.78
CA TYR A 203 -33.44 16.89 6.77
C TYR A 203 -34.50 17.52 5.85
N GLN A 204 -34.77 18.82 6.02
CA GLN A 204 -35.74 19.54 5.19
C GLN A 204 -35.12 20.04 3.90
N THR A 205 -33.81 20.30 3.90
CA THR A 205 -33.09 20.77 2.71
C THR A 205 -31.87 19.91 2.40
N ARG A 206 -31.43 19.93 1.14
CA ARG A 206 -30.16 19.33 0.72
C ARG A 206 -28.95 19.97 1.41
N HIS A 207 -29.04 21.26 1.69
CA HIS A 207 -27.96 22.01 2.32
C HIS A 207 -27.74 21.52 3.76
N GLU A 208 -28.81 21.40 4.55
CA GLU A 208 -28.75 20.83 5.90
C GLU A 208 -28.16 19.41 5.92
N ALA A 209 -28.56 18.57 4.95
CA ALA A 209 -28.04 17.22 4.83
C ALA A 209 -26.53 17.20 4.56
N LEU A 210 -26.02 18.11 3.74
CA LEU A 210 -24.59 18.24 3.44
C LEU A 210 -23.79 18.82 4.62
N GLU A 211 -24.32 19.84 5.29
CA GLU A 211 -23.65 20.46 6.43
C GLU A 211 -23.45 19.48 7.59
N ALA A 212 -24.39 18.55 7.78
CA ALA A 212 -24.27 17.51 8.79
C ALA A 212 -23.11 16.53 8.53
N ILE A 213 -22.74 16.30 7.26
CA ILE A 213 -21.58 15.45 6.89
C ILE A 213 -20.24 16.16 7.14
N LYS A 214 -20.22 17.50 7.09
CA LYS A 214 -19.00 18.32 7.16
C LYS A 214 -17.94 17.86 6.14
N PRO A 215 -18.25 17.95 4.83
CA PRO A 215 -17.38 17.43 3.79
C PRO A 215 -15.99 18.07 3.83
N VAL A 216 -14.97 17.27 3.58
CA VAL A 216 -13.56 17.70 3.54
C VAL A 216 -13.14 17.96 2.10
N GLY A 217 -12.48 19.09 1.87
CA GLY A 217 -11.98 19.48 0.55
C GLY A 217 -12.92 20.43 -0.20
N ASN A 218 -12.58 20.69 -1.47
CA ASN A 218 -13.33 21.59 -2.32
C ASN A 218 -14.37 20.81 -3.11
N LYS A 219 -15.60 21.34 -3.23
CA LYS A 219 -16.61 20.74 -4.12
C LYS A 219 -16.13 20.88 -5.57
N ILE A 220 -15.94 19.75 -6.25
CA ILE A 220 -15.48 19.70 -7.64
C ILE A 220 -16.60 19.33 -8.61
N GLY A 221 -17.73 18.82 -8.11
CA GLY A 221 -18.85 18.48 -8.96
C GLY A 221 -20.06 17.92 -8.22
N GLU A 222 -21.10 17.65 -8.99
CA GLU A 222 -22.25 16.86 -8.55
C GLU A 222 -22.71 15.95 -9.69
N ILE A 223 -23.09 14.72 -9.34
CA ILE A 223 -23.62 13.73 -10.28
C ILE A 223 -25.06 13.46 -9.89
N LYS A 224 -26.00 13.65 -10.81
CA LYS A 224 -27.44 13.42 -10.57
C LYS A 224 -27.87 12.11 -11.20
N ARG A 225 -28.56 11.26 -10.43
CA ARG A 225 -29.15 10.01 -10.89
C ARG A 225 -30.47 9.82 -10.15
N GLY A 226 -31.58 9.72 -10.89
CA GLY A 226 -32.91 9.56 -10.29
C GLY A 226 -33.22 10.58 -9.18
N GLN A 227 -33.45 10.07 -7.96
CA GLN A 227 -33.74 10.84 -6.75
C GLN A 227 -32.49 11.16 -5.91
N SER A 228 -31.33 10.84 -6.45
CA SER A 228 -30.03 10.89 -5.79
C SER A 228 -29.16 11.99 -6.40
N VAL A 229 -28.44 12.71 -5.54
CA VAL A 229 -27.39 13.64 -5.93
C VAL A 229 -26.13 13.27 -5.18
N TYR A 230 -25.09 12.92 -5.93
CA TYR A 230 -23.77 12.60 -5.40
C TYR A 230 -22.91 13.85 -5.45
N TYR A 231 -22.63 14.43 -4.30
CA TYR A 231 -21.76 15.60 -4.18
C TYR A 231 -20.32 15.15 -4.06
N VAL A 232 -19.47 15.67 -4.94
CA VAL A 232 -18.08 15.22 -5.04
C VAL A 232 -17.15 16.32 -4.55
N TYR A 233 -16.34 15.98 -3.57
CA TYR A 233 -15.31 16.84 -3.00
C TYR A 233 -13.94 16.22 -3.24
N ALA A 234 -12.95 17.06 -3.46
CA ALA A 234 -11.57 16.62 -3.54
C ALA A 234 -10.61 17.59 -2.86
N LYS A 235 -9.52 17.05 -2.35
CA LYS A 235 -8.41 17.78 -1.72
C LYS A 235 -7.10 17.14 -2.17
N SER A 236 -6.17 17.96 -2.64
CA SER A 236 -4.79 17.51 -2.86
C SER A 236 -4.06 17.52 -1.53
N TYR A 237 -3.38 16.42 -1.24
CA TYR A 237 -2.53 16.21 -0.09
C TYR A 237 -1.16 15.83 -0.64
N HIS A 238 -0.41 16.85 -1.06
CA HIS A 238 0.87 16.67 -1.74
C HIS A 238 0.79 15.61 -2.87
N HIS A 239 1.36 14.43 -2.63
CA HIS A 239 1.42 13.29 -3.54
C HIS A 239 0.12 12.49 -3.65
N PHE A 240 -0.94 12.88 -2.93
CA PHE A 240 -2.21 12.18 -2.92
C PHE A 240 -3.36 13.08 -3.34
N ALA A 241 -4.28 12.54 -4.14
CA ALA A 241 -5.60 13.10 -4.36
C ALA A 241 -6.61 12.41 -3.45
N GLU A 242 -7.11 13.12 -2.43
CA GLU A 242 -8.21 12.66 -1.58
C GLU A 242 -9.55 13.02 -2.21
N TRP A 243 -10.45 12.04 -2.27
CA TRP A 243 -11.82 12.22 -2.75
C TRP A 243 -12.80 11.91 -1.63
N MET A 244 -13.89 12.66 -1.59
CA MET A 244 -15.03 12.40 -0.74
C MET A 244 -16.31 12.50 -1.55
N ILE A 245 -17.09 11.41 -1.55
CA ILE A 245 -18.38 11.33 -2.24
C ILE A 245 -19.46 11.34 -1.18
N VAL A 246 -20.34 12.34 -1.23
CA VAL A 246 -21.48 12.49 -0.32
C VAL A 246 -22.77 12.28 -1.10
N PRO A 247 -23.38 11.09 -1.00
CA PRO A 247 -24.63 10.80 -1.66
C PRO A 247 -25.79 11.41 -0.84
N VAL A 248 -26.69 12.15 -1.50
CA VAL A 248 -27.88 12.76 -0.89
C VAL A 248 -29.12 12.30 -1.65
N PHE A 249 -30.06 11.71 -0.94
CA PHE A 249 -31.28 11.13 -1.49
C PHE A 249 -32.51 11.92 -1.05
N GLN A 250 -33.49 12.04 -1.94
CA GLN A 250 -34.79 12.57 -1.60
C GLN A 250 -35.78 11.42 -1.37
N TYR A 251 -36.27 11.25 -0.14
CA TYR A 251 -37.25 10.23 0.23
C TYR A 251 -38.41 10.85 1.01
N HIS A 252 -39.66 10.59 0.61
CA HIS A 252 -40.88 11.17 1.20
C HIS A 252 -40.83 12.69 1.44
N LYS A 253 -40.31 13.44 0.46
CA LYS A 253 -40.11 14.91 0.49
C LYS A 253 -39.09 15.41 1.54
N LYS A 254 -38.31 14.52 2.15
CA LYS A 254 -37.17 14.87 3.00
C LYS A 254 -35.87 14.48 2.31
N TYR A 255 -34.76 15.06 2.77
CA TYR A 255 -33.42 14.77 2.27
C TYR A 255 -32.63 13.99 3.29
N THR A 256 -32.02 12.89 2.88
CA THR A 256 -31.11 12.11 3.71
C THR A 256 -29.77 12.08 3.02
N ALA A 257 -28.73 12.53 3.70
CA ALA A 257 -27.37 12.25 3.27
C ALA A 257 -27.02 10.83 3.72
N GLY A 258 -26.61 10.02 2.75
CA GLY A 258 -26.16 8.66 2.98
C GLY A 258 -24.75 8.62 3.58
N LYS A 259 -24.23 7.41 3.69
CA LYS A 259 -22.84 7.15 4.10
C LYS A 259 -21.94 7.84 3.08
N TYR A 260 -21.05 8.72 3.53
CA TYR A 260 -20.05 9.29 2.63
C TYR A 260 -18.96 8.25 2.40
N HIS A 261 -18.28 8.36 1.27
CA HIS A 261 -17.18 7.47 0.92
C HIS A 261 -15.92 8.30 0.72
N ARG A 262 -14.78 7.79 1.21
CA ARG A 262 -13.48 8.44 1.02
C ARG A 262 -12.50 7.54 0.30
N TYR A 263 -11.76 8.17 -0.59
CA TYR A 263 -10.78 7.52 -1.45
C TYR A 263 -9.48 8.32 -1.47
N SER A 264 -8.36 7.65 -1.71
CA SER A 264 -7.08 8.28 -2.00
C SER A 264 -6.37 7.57 -3.13
N PHE A 265 -5.89 8.36 -4.08
CA PHE A 265 -5.05 7.90 -5.17
C PHE A 265 -3.73 8.67 -5.14
N GLU A 266 -2.64 8.01 -5.50
CA GLU A 266 -1.33 8.62 -5.64
C GLU A 266 -1.31 9.47 -6.92
N GLU A 267 -0.83 10.72 -6.85
CA GLU A 267 -0.74 11.59 -8.03
C GLU A 267 0.38 11.06 -8.96
N GLY A 268 0.08 10.85 -10.24
CA GLY A 268 1.05 10.34 -11.22
C GLY A 268 1.10 8.81 -11.36
N ASP A 269 0.25 8.08 -10.64
CA ASP A 269 -0.07 6.66 -10.91
C ASP A 269 -1.00 6.60 -12.14
N ASP A 270 -0.49 7.09 -13.28
CA ASP A 270 -1.26 7.46 -14.48
C ASP A 270 -1.70 6.25 -15.33
N GLU A 271 -1.25 5.03 -15.01
CA GLU A 271 -1.45 3.88 -15.91
C GLU A 271 -2.57 2.91 -15.52
N ASP A 272 -2.99 2.80 -14.25
CA ASP A 272 -3.80 1.64 -13.80
C ASP A 272 -5.03 1.92 -12.90
N ILE A 273 -5.47 3.18 -12.73
CA ILE A 273 -6.72 3.42 -12.00
C ILE A 273 -7.91 3.01 -12.90
N ASP A 274 -8.43 1.78 -12.72
CA ASP A 274 -9.75 1.33 -13.18
C ASP A 274 -10.51 0.66 -12.03
N VAL A 275 -10.87 1.54 -11.10
CA VAL A 275 -11.66 1.39 -9.89
C VAL A 275 -13.14 1.04 -10.07
N GLN A 276 -13.70 -0.09 -9.63
CA GLN A 276 -15.17 -0.21 -9.53
C GLN A 276 -15.65 -0.69 -8.17
N PHE A 277 -16.59 0.05 -7.59
CA PHE A 277 -17.17 -0.21 -6.28
C PHE A 277 -18.68 -0.26 -6.39
N THR A 278 -19.29 -1.32 -5.85
CA THR A 278 -20.75 -1.40 -5.73
C THR A 278 -21.12 -1.08 -4.30
N ASP A 279 -22.04 -0.16 -4.12
CA ASP A 279 -22.57 0.22 -2.81
C ASP A 279 -24.09 0.34 -2.87
N GLU A 280 -24.71 0.48 -1.70
CA GLU A 280 -26.14 0.56 -1.53
C GLU A 280 -26.51 1.56 -0.43
N ILE A 281 -27.45 2.45 -0.73
CA ILE A 281 -28.01 3.34 0.29
C ILE A 281 -29.53 3.28 0.25
N ALA A 282 -30.12 2.94 1.40
CA ALA A 282 -31.57 2.81 1.57
C ALA A 282 -32.22 1.87 0.52
N GLY A 283 -31.54 0.79 0.15
CA GLY A 283 -32.03 -0.15 -0.87
C GLY A 283 -31.77 0.26 -2.32
N HIS A 284 -31.12 1.41 -2.56
CA HIS A 284 -30.72 1.86 -3.89
C HIS A 284 -29.25 1.51 -4.15
N GLN A 285 -29.00 0.56 -5.05
CA GLN A 285 -27.66 0.16 -5.43
C GLN A 285 -27.07 1.10 -6.48
N PHE A 286 -25.81 1.44 -6.29
CA PHE A 286 -25.06 2.23 -7.25
C PHE A 286 -23.63 1.71 -7.38
N ILE A 287 -23.04 2.02 -8.51
CA ILE A 287 -21.66 1.73 -8.83
C ILE A 287 -20.90 3.03 -8.88
N ILE A 288 -19.82 3.13 -8.11
CA ILE A 288 -18.81 4.19 -8.20
C ILE A 288 -17.67 3.65 -9.07
N GLN A 289 -17.31 4.39 -10.11
CA GLN A 289 -16.17 4.06 -10.97
C GLN A 289 -15.17 5.20 -11.02
N PHE A 290 -13.91 4.89 -10.71
CA PHE A 290 -12.76 5.79 -10.89
C PHE A 290 -11.91 5.31 -12.07
N ASN A 291 -11.62 6.19 -13.02
CA ASN A 291 -10.72 5.89 -14.15
C ASN A 291 -10.16 7.14 -14.84
N HIS A 292 -9.32 6.96 -15.86
CA HIS A 292 -8.76 8.06 -16.66
C HIS A 292 -9.58 8.44 -17.90
N ALA A 293 -10.78 7.87 -18.09
CA ALA A 293 -11.55 8.03 -19.33
C ALA A 293 -12.06 9.47 -19.54
N LYS A 294 -11.93 9.98 -20.78
CA LYS A 294 -12.28 11.37 -21.14
C LYS A 294 -13.78 11.65 -21.40
N GLU A 295 -14.69 11.00 -20.69
CA GLU A 295 -16.15 11.20 -20.86
C GLU A 295 -16.72 12.35 -20.00
N GLU A 296 -18.03 12.64 -20.13
CA GLU A 296 -18.81 13.61 -19.33
C GLU A 296 -18.89 13.20 -17.85
N ARG A 297 -17.81 13.44 -17.11
CA ARG A 297 -17.58 12.95 -15.73
C ARG A 297 -17.01 14.04 -14.84
N VAL A 298 -17.10 13.88 -13.52
CA VAL A 298 -16.39 14.75 -12.56
C VAL A 298 -14.91 14.37 -12.61
N ARG A 299 -14.00 15.35 -12.74
CA ARG A 299 -12.57 15.09 -12.84
C ARG A 299 -11.75 15.91 -11.86
N TYR A 300 -10.68 15.31 -11.38
CA TYR A 300 -9.70 15.96 -10.53
C TYR A 300 -8.35 15.25 -10.66
N LYS A 301 -7.29 16.03 -10.91
CA LYS A 301 -5.91 15.52 -11.01
C LYS A 301 -5.78 14.28 -11.91
N GLY A 302 -6.35 14.34 -13.12
CA GLY A 302 -6.24 13.25 -14.11
C GLY A 302 -7.19 12.06 -13.89
N VAL A 303 -7.79 11.93 -12.71
CA VAL A 303 -8.76 10.87 -12.39
C VAL A 303 -10.20 11.39 -12.60
N SER A 304 -11.01 10.55 -13.21
CA SER A 304 -12.43 10.77 -13.51
C SER A 304 -13.28 9.87 -12.64
N LEU A 305 -14.40 10.41 -12.18
CA LEU A 305 -15.40 9.72 -11.38
C LEU A 305 -16.71 9.65 -12.16
N ASN A 306 -17.26 8.44 -12.27
CA ASN A 306 -18.62 8.19 -12.73
C ASN A 306 -19.40 7.43 -11.65
N ILE A 307 -20.72 7.66 -11.63
CA ILE A 307 -21.64 6.90 -10.79
C ILE A 307 -22.81 6.43 -11.65
N THR A 308 -23.14 5.15 -11.59
CA THR A 308 -24.31 4.56 -12.24
C THR A 308 -25.22 3.92 -11.20
N GLU A 309 -26.54 4.03 -11.38
CA GLU A 309 -27.52 3.33 -10.54
C GLU A 309 -27.86 1.99 -11.19
N LYS A 310 -28.05 0.96 -10.37
CA LYS A 310 -28.57 -0.35 -10.81
C LYS A 310 -30.09 -0.40 -10.66
#